data_AF-A0A534VNY7-F1
#
_entry.id   AF-A0A534VNY7-F1
#
_cell.length_a   1.000
_cell.length_b   1.000
_cell.length_c   1.000
_cell.angle_alpha   90.00
_cell.angle_beta   90.00
_cell.angle_gamma   90.00
#
_symmetry.space_group_name_H-M   'P 1'
#
loop_
_entity.id
_entity.type
_entity.pdbx_description
1 polymer ?
#
loop_
_entity_poly.entity_id
_entity_poly.type
_entity_poly.pdbx_seq_one_letter_code
_entity_poly.pdbx_strand_id
1 'polypeptide(L)'
;MPPPAKGHAAITGIGFRPQSGGEVIVRSDRPLRYGVSSLERAVLLHLPDAAIPLANNRRPLDTRVFGGTVQRIVPLQHSGGTEVRIELREPAEVHLNQSGSLLTLSFTPGS
;
A
#
# COMPACT_ATOMS: atom_id res chain seq x y z
N MET A 1 -25.70 14.17 -16.17
CA MET A 1 -24.89 13.08 -15.61
C MET A 1 -23.46 13.28 -16.08
N PRO A 2 -22.47 13.55 -15.20
CA PRO A 2 -21.08 13.62 -15.65
C PRO A 2 -20.55 12.19 -15.89
N PRO A 3 -19.72 11.96 -16.91
CA PRO A 3 -19.04 10.68 -17.10
C PRO A 3 -17.92 10.52 -16.05
N PRO A 4 -17.73 9.35 -15.41
CA PRO A 4 -16.54 9.10 -14.59
C PRO A 4 -15.30 8.85 -15.48
N ALA A 5 -14.14 9.33 -15.00
CA ALA A 5 -12.98 9.74 -15.77
C ALA A 5 -12.15 8.63 -16.47
N LYS A 6 -11.73 8.89 -17.73
CA LYS A 6 -10.68 8.15 -18.44
C LYS A 6 -9.30 8.54 -17.90
N GLY A 7 -8.85 7.96 -16.80
CA GLY A 7 -7.49 8.15 -16.30
C GLY A 7 -7.16 7.28 -15.11
N HIS A 8 -5.90 6.91 -14.94
CA HIS A 8 -5.43 6.17 -13.76
C HIS A 8 -5.67 7.00 -12.49
N ALA A 9 -6.05 6.36 -11.38
CA ALA A 9 -6.06 6.99 -10.06
C ALA A 9 -4.64 7.41 -9.68
N ALA A 10 -4.48 8.62 -9.14
CA ALA A 10 -3.17 9.14 -8.78
C ALA A 10 -2.87 8.86 -7.31
N ILE A 11 -1.85 8.06 -7.03
CA ILE A 11 -1.30 7.84 -5.70
C ILE A 11 -0.45 9.05 -5.33
N THR A 12 -0.96 9.86 -4.41
CA THR A 12 -0.36 11.11 -3.96
C THR A 12 0.60 10.93 -2.79
N GLY A 13 0.59 9.76 -2.15
CA GLY A 13 1.58 9.40 -1.13
C GLY A 13 1.45 7.96 -0.65
N ILE A 14 2.60 7.38 -0.29
CA ILE A 14 2.68 6.10 0.42
C ILE A 14 3.46 6.37 1.70
N GLY A 15 2.92 5.93 2.84
CA GLY A 15 3.48 6.21 4.15
C GLY A 15 3.40 5.02 5.09
N PHE A 16 4.07 5.16 6.22
CA PHE A 16 4.10 4.18 7.28
C PHE A 16 3.84 4.85 8.63
N ARG A 17 3.06 4.20 9.49
CA ARG A 17 2.91 4.57 10.89
C ARG A 17 3.33 3.39 11.79
N PRO A 18 4.25 3.60 12.74
CA PRO A 18 4.65 2.58 13.70
C PRO A 18 3.58 2.45 14.81
N GLN A 19 2.52 1.70 14.55
CA GLN A 19 1.50 1.36 15.54
C GLN A 19 1.21 -0.15 15.47
N SER A 20 1.06 -0.83 16.61
CA SER A 20 0.90 -2.29 16.68
C SER A 20 1.99 -3.04 15.89
N GLY A 21 1.66 -3.77 14.81
CA GLY A 21 2.64 -4.39 13.90
C GLY A 21 3.07 -3.52 12.71
N GLY A 22 2.48 -2.33 12.57
CA GLY A 22 2.70 -1.37 11.49
C GLY A 22 1.42 -1.07 10.71
N GLU A 23 1.27 0.18 10.25
CA GLU A 23 0.19 0.60 9.35
C GLU A 23 0.79 1.22 8.08
N VAL A 24 0.46 0.66 6.93
CA VAL A 24 0.79 1.22 5.62
C VAL A 24 -0.37 2.08 5.14
N ILE A 25 -0.06 3.29 4.68
CA ILE A 25 -1.05 4.29 4.28
C ILE A 25 -0.83 4.63 2.81
N VAL A 26 -1.87 4.46 1.99
CA VAL A 26 -1.89 4.86 0.59
C VAL A 26 -2.90 5.99 0.42
N ARG A 27 -2.40 7.18 0.04
CA ARG A 27 -3.20 8.36 -0.28
C ARG A 27 -3.37 8.49 -1.79
N SER A 28 -4.55 8.88 -2.23
CA SER A 28 -4.88 9.03 -3.64
C SER A 28 -5.76 10.25 -3.92
N ASP A 29 -6.00 10.54 -5.20
CA ASP A 29 -6.92 11.58 -5.66
C ASP A 29 -8.40 11.13 -5.62
N ARG A 30 -8.65 9.82 -5.59
CA ARG A 30 -9.98 9.20 -5.58
C ARG A 30 -9.92 7.78 -5.00
N PRO A 31 -11.05 7.18 -4.58
CA PRO A 31 -11.06 5.80 -4.09
C PRO A 31 -10.36 4.82 -5.04
N LEU A 32 -9.54 3.94 -4.49
CA LEU A 32 -8.79 2.95 -5.26
C LEU A 32 -9.59 1.66 -5.41
N ARG A 33 -9.45 1.01 -6.57
CA ARG A 33 -9.70 -0.42 -6.69
C ARG A 33 -8.45 -1.15 -6.19
N TYR A 34 -8.65 -2.22 -5.42
CA TYR A 34 -7.52 -2.98 -4.90
C TYR A 34 -7.82 -4.47 -4.75
N GLY A 35 -6.75 -5.26 -4.78
CA GLY A 35 -6.72 -6.66 -4.39
C GLY A 35 -5.51 -6.91 -3.50
N VAL A 36 -5.56 -7.98 -2.70
CA VAL A 36 -4.46 -8.34 -1.79
C VAL A 36 -4.09 -9.81 -1.98
N SER A 37 -2.79 -10.09 -1.97
CA SER A 37 -2.26 -11.44 -1.96
C SER A 37 -1.19 -11.57 -0.89
N SER A 38 -1.26 -12.65 -0.11
CA SER A 38 -0.26 -12.94 0.92
C SER A 38 0.75 -13.96 0.42
N LEU A 39 2.01 -13.72 0.76
CA LEU A 39 3.15 -14.64 0.64
C LEU A 39 3.68 -14.91 2.06
N GLU A 40 4.58 -15.88 2.23
CA GLU A 40 5.10 -16.25 3.56
C GLU A 40 5.62 -15.07 4.39
N ARG A 41 6.31 -14.12 3.76
CA ARG A 41 6.91 -12.93 4.42
C ARG A 41 6.67 -11.63 3.66
N ALA A 42 5.57 -11.57 2.92
CA ALA A 42 5.18 -10.36 2.23
C ALA A 42 3.68 -10.30 1.98
N VAL A 43 3.14 -9.09 1.92
CA VAL A 43 1.81 -8.81 1.37
C VAL A 43 1.97 -7.99 0.11
N LEU A 44 1.28 -8.40 -0.95
CA LEU A 44 1.19 -7.66 -2.21
C LEU A 44 -0.15 -6.95 -2.25
N LEU A 45 -0.12 -5.63 -2.31
CA LEU A 45 -1.28 -4.79 -2.57
C LEU A 45 -1.30 -4.44 -4.06
N HIS A 46 -2.30 -4.97 -4.76
CA HIS A 46 -2.52 -4.74 -6.19
C HIS A 46 -3.45 -3.55 -6.37
N LEU A 47 -2.99 -2.51 -7.05
CA LEU A 47 -3.76 -1.29 -7.35
C LEU A 47 -3.90 -1.14 -8.88
N PRO A 48 -4.82 -1.89 -9.50
CA PRO A 48 -5.06 -1.80 -10.94
C PRO A 48 -5.53 -0.40 -11.29
N ASP A 49 -5.09 0.10 -12.45
CA ASP A 49 -5.43 1.43 -12.93
C ASP A 49 -5.05 2.57 -11.97
N ALA A 50 -4.05 2.36 -11.10
CA ALA A 50 -3.46 3.38 -10.25
C ALA A 50 -2.00 3.66 -10.65
N ALA A 51 -1.60 4.92 -10.62
CA ALA A 51 -0.25 5.37 -10.95
C ALA A 51 0.30 6.29 -9.86
N ILE A 52 1.62 6.30 -9.72
CA ILE A 52 2.37 7.17 -8.81
C ILE A 52 3.04 8.26 -9.66
N PRO A 53 2.39 9.43 -9.91
CA PRO A 53 2.92 10.45 -10.81
C PRO A 53 4.21 11.09 -10.30
N LEU A 54 4.36 11.24 -8.99
CA LEU A 54 5.55 11.82 -8.37
C LEU A 54 6.61 10.75 -8.12
N ALA A 55 7.77 10.87 -8.75
CA ALA A 55 8.86 9.90 -8.63
C ALA A 55 9.30 9.65 -7.18
N ASN A 56 9.26 10.67 -6.31
CA ASN A 56 9.62 10.53 -4.91
C ASN A 56 8.72 9.54 -4.15
N ASN A 57 7.45 9.42 -4.53
CA ASN A 57 6.50 8.49 -3.90
C ASN A 57 6.73 7.03 -4.32
N ARG A 58 7.64 6.77 -5.28
CA ARG A 58 8.04 5.43 -5.71
C ARG A 58 9.21 4.87 -4.91
N ARG A 59 9.82 5.69 -4.04
CA ARG A 59 10.97 5.26 -3.24
C ARG A 59 10.53 4.23 -2.20
N PRO A 60 11.30 3.15 -2.00
CA PRO A 60 11.06 2.23 -0.91
C PRO A 60 11.15 2.93 0.45
N LEU A 61 10.30 2.53 1.38
CA LEU A 61 10.38 2.95 2.78
C LEU A 61 11.00 1.80 3.59
N ASP A 62 12.09 2.07 4.28
CA ASP A 62 12.70 1.15 5.25
C ASP A 62 12.13 1.44 6.64
N THR A 63 11.46 0.46 7.22
CA THR A 63 10.75 0.61 8.51
C THR A 63 11.39 -0.24 9.62
N ARG A 64 12.54 -0.87 9.35
CA ARG A 64 13.20 -1.79 10.28
C ARG A 64 13.56 -1.13 11.61
N VAL A 65 13.87 0.17 11.58
CA VAL A 65 14.24 0.98 12.76
C VAL A 65 13.13 1.03 13.82
N PHE A 66 11.87 0.83 13.41
CA PHE A 66 10.72 0.84 14.31
C PHE A 66 10.44 -0.50 14.98
N GLY A 67 11.14 -1.57 14.58
CA GLY A 67 11.06 -2.87 15.24
C GLY A 67 9.76 -3.66 15.03
N GLY A 68 8.79 -3.14 14.26
CA GLY A 68 7.50 -3.79 14.00
C GLY A 68 7.54 -4.91 12.95
N THR A 69 6.37 -5.47 12.64
CA THR A 69 6.20 -6.56 11.66
C THR A 69 6.56 -6.13 10.24
N VAL A 70 6.14 -4.94 9.82
CA VAL A 70 6.51 -4.39 8.51
C VAL A 70 7.99 -3.96 8.53
N GLN A 71 8.78 -4.51 7.60
CA GLN A 71 10.21 -4.22 7.47
C GLN A 71 10.51 -3.26 6.30
N ARG A 72 9.76 -3.37 5.20
CA ARG A 72 9.98 -2.53 4.02
C ARG A 72 8.69 -2.39 3.21
N ILE A 73 8.49 -1.23 2.61
CA ILE A 73 7.38 -0.95 1.69
C ILE A 73 7.98 -0.55 0.35
N VAL A 74 7.69 -1.30 -0.70
CA VAL A 74 8.30 -1.16 -2.03
C VAL A 74 7.21 -0.93 -3.07
N PRO A 75 6.99 0.32 -3.49
CA PRO A 75 6.08 0.63 -4.60
C PRO A 75 6.71 0.26 -5.94
N LEU A 76 5.96 -0.48 -6.77
CA LEU A 76 6.36 -0.91 -8.10
C LEU A 76 5.25 -0.54 -9.09
N GLN A 77 5.46 0.52 -9.86
CA GLN A 77 4.52 0.91 -10.91
C GLN A 77 4.86 0.19 -12.21
N HIS A 78 3.85 -0.37 -12.86
CA HIS A 78 3.92 -0.99 -14.19
C HIS A 78 2.84 -0.41 -15.12
N SER A 79 2.78 -0.86 -16.38
CA SER A 79 1.85 -0.33 -17.38
C SER A 79 0.37 -0.46 -17.00
N GLY A 80 0.00 -1.55 -16.32
CA GLY A 80 -1.39 -1.82 -15.88
C GLY A 80 -1.79 -1.27 -14.50
N GLY A 81 -0.89 -0.64 -13.74
CA GLY A 81 -1.20 -0.21 -12.38
C GLY A 81 0.02 -0.12 -11.48
N THR A 82 -0.23 -0.18 -10.17
CA THR A 82 0.81 -0.15 -9.14
C THR A 82 0.67 -1.37 -8.24
N GLU A 83 1.77 -2.08 -8.01
CA GLU A 83 1.89 -3.05 -6.93
C GLU A 83 2.63 -2.40 -5.77
N VAL A 84 2.15 -2.56 -4.54
CA VAL A 84 2.92 -2.20 -3.34
C VAL A 84 3.28 -3.48 -2.61
N ARG A 85 4.55 -3.86 -2.67
CA ARG A 85 5.09 -5.00 -1.94
C ARG A 85 5.46 -4.56 -0.52
N ILE A 86 4.82 -5.17 0.47
CA ILE A 86 5.03 -4.91 1.88
C ILE A 86 5.76 -6.13 2.46
N GLU A 87 7.05 -5.97 2.73
CA GLU A 87 7.90 -7.03 3.25
C GLU A 87 7.76 -7.10 4.78
N LEU A 88 7.55 -8.31 5.28
CA LEU A 88 7.28 -8.59 6.69
C LEU A 88 8.45 -9.34 7.33
N ARG A 89 8.63 -9.12 8.63
CA ARG A 89 9.58 -9.88 9.47
C ARG A 89 9.13 -11.33 9.64
N GLU A 90 7.83 -11.48 9.86
CA GLU A 90 7.14 -12.73 10.14
C GLU A 90 5.75 -12.72 9.49
N PRO A 91 5.10 -13.89 9.30
CA PRO A 91 3.72 -13.94 8.82
C PRO A 91 2.78 -13.10 9.70
N ALA A 92 1.86 -12.39 9.07
CA ALA A 92 0.97 -11.46 9.76
C ALA A 92 -0.40 -11.43 9.10
N GLU A 93 -1.43 -11.21 9.92
CA GLU A 93 -2.76 -10.90 9.43
C GLU A 93 -2.80 -9.45 8.95
N VAL A 94 -3.46 -9.24 7.80
CA VAL A 94 -3.61 -7.93 7.17
C VAL A 94 -5.08 -7.50 7.21
N HIS A 95 -5.32 -6.30 7.73
CA HIS A 95 -6.62 -5.68 7.81
C HIS A 95 -6.65 -4.44 6.91
N LEU A 96 -7.60 -4.39 5.98
CA LEU A 96 -7.74 -3.28 5.05
C LEU A 96 -8.92 -2.40 5.42
N ASN A 97 -8.74 -1.09 5.25
CA ASN A 97 -9.81 -0.12 5.38
C ASN A 97 -9.64 0.97 4.32
N GLN A 98 -10.71 1.29 3.60
CA GLN A 98 -10.73 2.42 2.66
C GLN A 98 -11.81 3.42 3.05
N SER A 99 -11.39 4.67 3.28
CA SER A 99 -12.27 5.80 3.52
C SER A 99 -11.99 6.87 2.47
N GLY A 100 -12.88 6.98 1.47
CA GLY A 100 -12.67 7.87 0.33
C GLY A 100 -11.37 7.54 -0.39
N SER A 101 -10.45 8.50 -0.45
CA SER A 101 -9.15 8.39 -1.12
C SER A 101 -7.99 7.93 -0.22
N LEU A 102 -8.30 7.46 0.99
CA LEU A 102 -7.34 6.92 1.94
C LEU A 102 -7.56 5.41 2.08
N LEU A 103 -6.56 4.62 1.70
CA LEU A 103 -6.49 3.18 1.94
C LEU A 103 -5.44 2.90 3.00
N THR A 104 -5.80 2.16 4.05
CA THR A 104 -4.88 1.73 5.09
C THR A 104 -4.80 0.21 5.17
N LEU A 105 -3.60 -0.30 5.45
CA LEU A 105 -3.32 -1.70 5.70
C LEU A 105 -2.65 -1.82 7.06
N SER A 106 -3.33 -2.45 8.01
CA SER A 106 -2.84 -2.67 9.37
C SER A 106 -2.41 -4.12 9.54
N PHE A 107 -1.26 -4.32 10.18
CA PHE A 107 -0.65 -5.63 10.35
C PHE A 107 -0.68 -6.05 11.82
N THR A 108 -1.13 -7.28 12.07
CA THR A 108 -1.10 -7.93 13.38
C THR A 108 -0.23 -9.18 13.26
N PRO A 109 0.81 -9.36 14.10
CA PRO A 109 1.62 -10.58 14.10
C PRO A 109 0.73 -11.82 14.25
N GLY A 110 0.99 -12.86 13.46
CA GLY A 110 0.41 -14.17 13.72
C GLY A 110 0.96 -14.72 15.03
N SER A 111 0.08 -15.16 15.93
CA SER A 111 0.46 -15.73 17.24
C SER A 111 1.19 -17.08 17.09
#